data_AF-A0AA47HYC1-F1
#
_entry.id   AF-A0AA47HYC1-F1
#
_cell.length_a   1.000
_cell.length_b   1.000
_cell.length_c   1.000
_cell.angle_alpha   90.00
_cell.angle_beta   90.00
_cell.angle_gamma   90.00
#
_symmetry.space_group_name_H-M   'P 1'
#
loop_
_entity.id
_entity.type
_entity.pdbx_description
1 polymer ?
#
loop_
_entity_poly.entity_id
_entity_poly.type
_entity_poly.pdbx_seq_one_letter_code
_entity_poly.pdbx_strand_id
1 'polypeptide(L)'
;MNTAVDTESCSEPPILITKLLKDLGVSYQIQRDRPNFPAAQRVQAVLLDDAIGAMLVLFPQDHLLDLARLAELTGRELAAVKPERLARMLAKHELSRLPGVPSLTSSPCLYEERLLQQPRLLLESGQLGMLVEVSSSDFKRMLSKASAGNFAVPLSGIRPNLDRPHDDRAEISQAVQSFTARRIQKRLEETIEIPPLSHTAQKIIKLRVNPDATVDDITGVVETDPALAAQVISWAASPYYAAPGRIRSVEDAIVRVLGFDLVINLALGLALGKTLSLPKDQPQDATPYWQQAIYTAAVIEGLTRAIPREQRPEPGLSYLAGLLHNFGYLVLAHVFPPHFSLICRHLEANPHLSHSHVEQHLLGITREQIGAWLMRLWGMPEELAAALRFQNDPGYDGDDAAYPNLVCLAVRMLRNRGIGSGPDTQIPQQLFDRLGISRERADDAVAKVLAAEAALRALAMQFNSPH
;
A
#
# COMPACT_ATOMS: atom_id res chain seq x y z
N MET A 1 -15.06 -32.20 -8.64
CA MET A 1 -14.97 -33.04 -9.85
C MET A 1 -16.00 -32.54 -10.84
N ASN A 2 -15.60 -31.68 -11.77
CA ASN A 2 -16.08 -31.66 -13.14
C ASN A 2 -15.15 -30.74 -13.95
N THR A 3 -14.54 -31.37 -14.94
CA THR A 3 -13.55 -30.90 -15.90
C THR A 3 -14.17 -30.06 -17.01
N ALA A 4 -13.37 -29.10 -17.49
CA ALA A 4 -13.23 -28.65 -18.87
C ALA A 4 -14.48 -28.36 -19.70
N VAL A 5 -14.68 -27.07 -20.00
CA VAL A 5 -14.94 -26.63 -21.38
C VAL A 5 -13.79 -25.71 -21.76
N ASP A 6 -12.78 -26.30 -22.40
CA ASP A 6 -11.89 -25.60 -23.31
C ASP A 6 -12.66 -25.23 -24.58
N THR A 7 -12.21 -24.15 -25.24
CA THR A 7 -12.71 -23.52 -26.47
C THR A 7 -13.99 -22.70 -26.38
N GLU A 8 -13.87 -21.39 -26.08
CA GLU A 8 -14.76 -20.36 -26.64
C GLU A 8 -14.15 -18.94 -26.51
N SER A 9 -13.76 -18.38 -27.67
CA SER A 9 -13.30 -17.02 -27.97
C SER A 9 -12.16 -16.40 -27.11
N CYS A 10 -10.97 -16.28 -27.72
CA CYS A 10 -10.06 -15.18 -27.39
C CYS A 10 -10.74 -13.91 -27.95
N SER A 11 -11.31 -13.08 -27.08
CA SER A 11 -11.95 -11.83 -27.52
C SER A 11 -10.92 -11.01 -28.29
N GLU A 12 -11.29 -10.57 -29.50
CA GLU A 12 -10.41 -9.71 -30.29
C GLU A 12 -10.07 -8.44 -29.49
N PRO A 13 -8.83 -7.94 -29.56
CA PRO A 13 -8.49 -6.67 -28.93
C PRO A 13 -9.37 -5.56 -29.50
N PRO A 14 -9.58 -4.47 -28.73
CA PRO A 14 -10.40 -3.34 -29.18
C PRO A 14 -10.09 -2.93 -30.62
N ILE A 15 -11.14 -2.62 -31.40
CA ILE A 15 -11.04 -2.35 -32.85
C ILE A 15 -9.95 -1.32 -33.16
N LEU A 16 -9.82 -0.30 -32.31
CA LEU A 16 -8.79 0.74 -32.46
C LEU A 16 -7.37 0.16 -32.41
N ILE A 17 -7.07 -0.73 -31.46
CA ILE A 17 -5.73 -1.32 -31.33
C ILE A 17 -5.41 -2.20 -32.52
N THR A 18 -6.37 -3.03 -32.93
CA THR A 18 -6.25 -3.82 -34.17
C THR A 18 -5.99 -2.95 -35.39
N LYS A 19 -6.71 -1.83 -35.51
CA LYS A 19 -6.54 -0.87 -36.61
C LYS A 19 -5.15 -0.23 -36.58
N LEU A 20 -4.70 0.28 -35.43
CA LEU A 20 -3.38 0.90 -35.28
C LEU A 20 -2.25 -0.07 -35.61
N LEU A 21 -2.32 -1.33 -35.16
CA LEU A 21 -1.31 -2.33 -35.45
C LEU A 21 -1.30 -2.71 -36.94
N LYS A 22 -2.47 -2.82 -37.58
CA LYS A 22 -2.60 -3.04 -39.02
C LYS A 22 -2.04 -1.89 -39.85
N ASP A 23 -2.35 -0.65 -39.48
CA ASP A 23 -1.86 0.57 -40.16
C ASP A 23 -0.32 0.67 -40.07
N LEU A 24 0.28 0.14 -39.00
CA LEU A 24 1.73 0.05 -38.82
C LEU A 24 2.38 -1.18 -39.47
N GLY A 25 1.59 -2.08 -40.07
CA GLY A 25 2.08 -3.33 -40.67
C GLY A 25 2.70 -4.30 -39.65
N VAL A 26 2.24 -4.25 -38.40
CA VAL A 26 2.76 -5.05 -37.28
C VAL A 26 2.01 -6.36 -37.19
N SER A 27 2.76 -7.47 -37.18
CA SER A 27 2.20 -8.79 -36.86
C SER A 27 2.11 -8.95 -35.34
N TYR A 28 0.99 -9.51 -34.86
CA TYR A 28 0.77 -9.70 -33.43
C TYR A 28 0.04 -11.01 -33.14
N GLN A 29 0.19 -11.49 -31.91
CA GLN A 29 -0.59 -12.59 -31.34
C GLN A 29 -1.27 -12.11 -30.06
N ILE A 30 -2.47 -12.63 -29.80
CA ILE A 30 -3.21 -12.29 -28.58
C ILE A 30 -3.01 -13.38 -27.56
N GLN A 31 -2.59 -12.97 -26.37
CA GLN A 31 -2.38 -13.87 -25.24
C GLN A 31 -3.20 -13.42 -24.05
N ARG A 32 -3.82 -14.37 -23.35
CA ARG A 32 -4.38 -14.10 -22.03
C ARG A 32 -3.25 -13.82 -21.07
N ASP A 33 -3.41 -12.81 -20.22
CA ASP A 33 -2.45 -12.50 -19.18
C ASP A 33 -2.30 -13.70 -18.25
N ARG A 34 -1.05 -14.13 -18.04
CA ARG A 34 -0.69 -15.25 -17.19
C ARG A 34 0.46 -14.81 -16.28
N PRO A 35 0.44 -15.22 -15.01
CA PRO A 35 1.47 -14.82 -14.05
C PRO A 35 2.88 -15.29 -14.42
N ASN A 36 3.02 -16.31 -15.28
CA ASN A 36 4.30 -16.91 -15.63
C ASN A 36 5.07 -16.16 -16.74
N PHE A 37 4.52 -15.10 -17.32
CA PHE A 37 5.26 -14.35 -18.33
C PHE A 37 6.45 -13.62 -17.72
N PRO A 38 7.63 -13.64 -18.37
CA PRO A 38 8.80 -12.91 -17.88
C PRO A 38 8.51 -11.41 -17.80
N ALA A 39 8.69 -10.80 -16.63
CA ALA A 39 8.46 -9.38 -16.42
C ALA A 39 9.32 -8.49 -17.35
N ALA A 40 10.52 -8.94 -17.71
CA ALA A 40 11.39 -8.26 -18.68
C ALA A 40 10.77 -8.13 -20.09
N GLN A 41 9.85 -9.04 -20.48
CA GLN A 41 9.16 -8.99 -21.76
C GLN A 41 7.89 -8.13 -21.72
N ARG A 42 7.38 -7.80 -20.53
CA ARG A 42 6.17 -7.00 -20.37
C ARG A 42 6.52 -5.52 -20.42
N VAL A 43 5.90 -4.79 -21.34
CA VAL A 43 6.10 -3.35 -21.48
C VAL A 43 5.14 -2.62 -20.55
N GLN A 44 5.68 -1.82 -19.65
CA GLN A 44 4.94 -0.82 -18.91
C GLN A 44 4.80 0.44 -19.76
N ALA A 45 3.57 0.95 -19.81
CA ALA A 45 3.25 2.20 -20.47
C ALA A 45 2.69 3.17 -19.44
N VAL A 46 3.33 4.33 -19.31
CA VAL A 46 2.91 5.37 -18.36
C VAL A 46 2.83 6.69 -19.12
N LEU A 47 1.71 7.40 -18.96
CA LEU A 47 1.54 8.73 -19.51
C LEU A 47 1.88 9.76 -18.44
N LEU A 48 2.90 10.56 -18.70
CA LEU A 48 3.34 11.64 -17.83
C LEU A 48 3.01 13.00 -18.46
N ASP A 49 2.86 14.04 -17.66
CA ASP A 49 2.68 15.41 -18.13
C ASP A 49 3.34 16.46 -17.22
N ASP A 50 3.47 17.66 -17.78
CA ASP A 50 3.88 18.89 -17.12
C ASP A 50 3.17 20.08 -17.83
N ALA A 51 3.67 21.31 -17.63
CA ALA A 51 3.14 22.50 -18.30
C ALA A 51 3.39 22.54 -19.82
N ILE A 52 4.38 21.81 -20.34
CA ILE A 52 4.75 21.77 -21.76
C ILE A 52 3.84 20.79 -22.51
N GLY A 53 3.52 19.64 -21.91
CA GLY A 53 2.59 18.68 -22.49
C GLY A 53 2.77 17.25 -22.01
N ALA A 54 1.96 16.33 -22.54
CA ALA A 54 2.05 14.92 -22.18
C ALA A 54 3.17 14.18 -22.93
N MET A 55 3.73 13.15 -22.32
CA MET A 55 4.77 12.26 -22.84
C MET A 55 4.44 10.82 -22.46
N LEU A 56 4.45 9.92 -23.44
CA LEU A 56 4.33 8.48 -23.21
C LEU A 56 5.71 7.92 -22.88
N VAL A 57 5.82 7.14 -21.81
CA VAL A 57 7.06 6.49 -21.38
C VAL A 57 6.87 4.98 -21.37
N LEU A 58 7.75 4.26 -22.06
CA LEU A 58 7.72 2.80 -22.21
C LEU A 58 8.98 2.17 -21.59
N PHE A 59 8.81 1.20 -20.70
CA PHE A 59 9.93 0.54 -20.02
C PHE A 59 9.58 -0.90 -19.60
N PRO A 60 10.55 -1.77 -19.30
CA PRO A 60 10.28 -3.13 -18.85
C PRO A 60 9.58 -3.18 -17.48
N GLN A 61 8.68 -4.15 -17.25
CA GLN A 61 7.97 -4.29 -15.98
C GLN A 61 8.88 -4.69 -14.81
N ASP A 62 10.02 -5.33 -15.07
CA ASP A 62 11.03 -5.64 -14.06
C ASP A 62 11.97 -4.45 -13.76
N HIS A 63 11.58 -3.24 -14.15
CA HIS A 63 12.27 -2.00 -13.83
C HIS A 63 11.35 -1.01 -13.11
N LEU A 64 11.98 -0.11 -12.35
CA LEU A 64 11.39 1.10 -11.78
C LEU A 64 11.72 2.29 -12.68
N LEU A 65 10.71 3.05 -13.08
CA LEU A 65 10.86 4.34 -13.75
C LEU A 65 11.37 5.39 -12.75
N ASP A 66 12.60 5.86 -12.96
CA ASP A 66 13.26 6.87 -12.13
C ASP A 66 12.97 8.26 -12.72
N LEU A 67 12.14 9.04 -12.03
CA LEU A 67 11.71 10.36 -12.50
C LEU A 67 12.86 11.37 -12.48
N ALA A 68 13.88 11.19 -11.63
CA ALA A 68 15.04 12.07 -11.61
C ALA A 68 15.90 11.87 -12.87
N ARG A 69 16.17 10.62 -13.25
CA ARG A 69 16.89 10.31 -14.50
C ARG A 69 16.11 10.77 -15.73
N LEU A 70 14.78 10.63 -15.70
CA LEU A 70 13.92 11.12 -16.76
C LEU A 70 13.99 12.64 -16.89
N ALA A 71 13.99 13.36 -15.76
CA ALA A 71 14.13 14.81 -15.73
C ALA A 71 15.50 15.27 -16.25
N GLU A 72 16.59 14.59 -15.89
CA GLU A 72 17.93 14.86 -16.43
C GLU A 72 17.99 14.65 -17.96
N LEU A 73 17.36 13.58 -18.46
CA LEU A 73 17.35 13.25 -19.88
C LEU A 73 16.52 14.24 -20.71
N THR A 74 15.40 14.70 -20.17
CA THR A 74 14.42 15.50 -20.91
C THR A 74 14.48 17.00 -20.62
N GLY A 75 15.11 17.39 -19.51
CA GLY A 75 15.03 18.74 -18.95
C GLY A 75 13.65 19.09 -18.41
N ARG A 76 12.78 18.11 -18.13
CA ARG A 76 11.37 18.31 -17.78
C ARG A 76 11.01 17.60 -16.47
N GLU A 77 10.29 18.29 -15.59
CA GLU A 77 9.74 17.71 -14.37
C GLU A 77 8.37 17.08 -14.65
N LEU A 78 8.40 15.84 -15.14
CA LEU A 78 7.22 15.10 -15.52
C LEU A 78 6.58 14.40 -14.31
N ALA A 79 5.25 14.47 -14.20
CA ALA A 79 4.45 13.76 -13.21
C ALA A 79 3.43 12.84 -13.89
N ALA A 80 2.95 11.81 -13.20
CA ALA A 80 1.93 10.93 -13.76
C ALA A 80 0.62 11.69 -14.01
N VAL A 81 0.04 11.48 -15.19
CA VAL A 81 -1.25 12.06 -15.56
C VAL A 81 -2.32 11.59 -14.59
N LYS A 82 -3.20 12.51 -14.18
CA LYS A 82 -4.31 12.21 -13.28
C LYS A 82 -5.15 11.02 -13.72
N PRO A 83 -5.45 10.05 -12.83
CA PRO A 83 -6.25 8.87 -13.12
C PRO A 83 -7.57 9.18 -13.84
N GLU A 84 -8.28 10.24 -13.45
CA GLU A 84 -9.55 10.63 -14.08
C GLU A 84 -9.35 11.23 -15.48
N ARG A 85 -8.22 11.90 -15.70
CA ARG A 85 -7.84 12.39 -17.04
C ARG A 85 -7.46 11.22 -17.95
N LEU A 86 -6.67 10.28 -17.43
CA LEU A 86 -6.28 9.06 -18.15
C LEU A 86 -7.50 8.21 -18.49
N ALA A 87 -8.37 7.93 -17.52
CA ALA A 87 -9.60 7.17 -17.72
C ALA A 87 -10.52 7.82 -18.77
N ARG A 88 -10.70 9.14 -18.74
CA ARG A 88 -11.48 9.87 -19.77
C ARG A 88 -10.85 9.76 -21.16
N MET A 89 -9.52 9.76 -21.26
CA MET A 89 -8.82 9.58 -22.55
C MET A 89 -9.04 8.17 -23.09
N LEU A 90 -8.88 7.15 -22.24
CA LEU A 90 -9.03 5.75 -22.62
C LEU A 90 -10.49 5.39 -22.97
N ALA A 91 -11.46 5.93 -22.22
CA ALA A 91 -12.88 5.69 -22.44
C ALA A 91 -13.38 6.17 -23.83
N LYS A 92 -12.79 7.24 -24.39
CA LYS A 92 -13.09 7.69 -25.78
C LYS A 92 -12.79 6.65 -26.85
N HIS A 93 -11.96 5.67 -26.49
CA HIS A 93 -11.47 4.62 -27.35
C HIS A 93 -11.87 3.22 -26.86
N GLU A 94 -12.81 3.15 -25.90
CA GLU A 94 -13.27 1.90 -25.28
C GLU A 94 -12.14 1.07 -24.65
N LEU A 95 -11.11 1.76 -24.15
CA LEU A 95 -9.98 1.16 -23.44
C LEU A 95 -10.15 1.33 -21.94
N SER A 96 -9.68 0.34 -21.17
CA SER A 96 -9.60 0.37 -19.71
C SER A 96 -8.16 0.39 -19.20
N ARG A 97 -7.19 0.02 -20.03
CA ARG A 97 -5.74 0.09 -19.76
C ARG A 97 -5.02 0.89 -20.84
N LEU A 98 -3.89 1.50 -20.49
CA LEU A 98 -3.04 2.19 -21.44
C LEU A 98 -2.14 1.18 -22.15
N PRO A 99 -2.31 0.94 -23.47
CA PRO A 99 -1.44 0.04 -24.22
C PRO A 99 -0.10 0.72 -24.55
N GLY A 100 0.95 -0.09 -24.68
CA GLY A 100 2.29 0.35 -25.11
C GLY A 100 2.39 0.65 -26.61
N VAL A 101 1.40 1.34 -27.17
CA VAL A 101 1.29 1.65 -28.61
C VAL A 101 1.44 3.17 -28.79
N PRO A 102 2.62 3.67 -29.22
CA PRO A 102 2.88 5.11 -29.29
C PRO A 102 1.86 5.90 -30.10
N SER A 103 1.40 5.35 -31.23
CA SER A 103 0.44 5.97 -32.14
C SER A 103 -0.97 6.14 -31.55
N LEU A 104 -1.26 5.53 -30.39
CA LEU A 104 -2.51 5.78 -29.67
C LEU A 104 -2.56 7.23 -29.16
N THR A 105 -1.42 7.76 -28.75
CA THR A 105 -1.30 9.11 -28.20
C THR A 105 -0.69 10.03 -29.24
N SER A 106 -1.11 11.30 -29.27
CA SER A 106 -0.42 12.33 -30.04
C SER A 106 0.84 12.87 -29.34
N SER A 107 1.20 12.28 -28.20
CA SER A 107 2.32 12.69 -27.35
C SER A 107 3.66 12.14 -27.86
N PRO A 108 4.78 12.86 -27.65
CA PRO A 108 6.11 12.29 -27.78
C PRO A 108 6.24 11.02 -26.94
N CYS A 109 6.99 10.05 -27.45
CA CYS A 109 7.22 8.77 -26.78
C CYS A 109 8.71 8.60 -26.47
N LEU A 110 9.01 8.27 -25.22
CA LEU A 110 10.31 7.79 -24.78
C LEU A 110 10.24 6.30 -24.45
N TYR A 111 11.27 5.55 -24.81
CA TYR A 111 11.37 4.14 -24.47
C TYR A 111 12.75 3.76 -23.96
N GLU A 112 12.77 2.78 -23.06
CA GLU A 112 14.01 2.19 -22.53
C GLU A 112 14.61 1.22 -23.56
N GLU A 113 15.87 1.44 -23.96
CA GLU A 113 16.53 0.69 -25.05
C GLU A 113 16.53 -0.83 -24.81
N ARG A 114 16.59 -1.24 -23.54
CA ARG A 114 16.63 -2.64 -23.12
C ARG A 114 15.41 -3.45 -23.55
N LEU A 115 14.27 -2.81 -23.80
CA LEU A 115 13.08 -3.48 -24.34
C LEU A 115 13.41 -4.21 -25.65
N LEU A 116 14.27 -3.65 -26.49
CA LEU A 116 14.63 -4.24 -27.78
C LEU A 116 15.56 -5.46 -27.66
N GLN A 117 16.10 -5.74 -26.48
CA GLN A 117 16.93 -6.93 -26.22
C GLN A 117 16.09 -8.20 -26.06
N GLN A 118 14.80 -8.06 -25.77
CA GLN A 118 13.89 -9.20 -25.70
C GLN A 118 13.50 -9.65 -27.11
N PRO A 119 13.38 -10.96 -27.39
CA PRO A 119 12.96 -11.43 -28.71
C PRO A 119 11.49 -11.12 -29.00
N ARG A 120 10.66 -11.11 -27.96
CA ARG A 120 9.23 -10.82 -28.00
C ARG A 120 8.85 -9.91 -26.84
N LEU A 121 7.85 -9.08 -27.08
CA LEU A 121 7.35 -8.10 -26.13
C LEU A 121 5.85 -8.25 -25.98
N LEU A 122 5.37 -8.07 -24.75
CA LEU A 122 3.97 -8.16 -24.37
C LEU A 122 3.48 -6.77 -24.00
N LEU A 123 2.50 -6.27 -24.75
CA LEU A 123 1.86 -4.97 -24.55
C LEU A 123 0.47 -5.19 -23.96
N GLU A 124 -0.01 -4.28 -23.12
CA GLU A 124 -1.43 -4.24 -22.76
C GLU A 124 -2.28 -4.10 -24.03
N SER A 125 -3.35 -4.87 -24.15
CA SER A 125 -4.30 -4.75 -25.29
C SER A 125 -5.27 -3.58 -25.16
N GLY A 126 -5.26 -2.91 -24.00
CA GLY A 126 -6.26 -1.91 -23.61
C GLY A 126 -7.48 -2.50 -22.90
N GLN A 127 -7.56 -3.82 -22.76
CA GLN A 127 -8.51 -4.53 -21.90
C GLN A 127 -7.78 -5.31 -20.80
N LEU A 128 -8.45 -5.48 -19.67
CA LEU A 128 -7.89 -6.20 -18.53
C LEU A 128 -7.72 -7.70 -18.84
N GLY A 129 -6.56 -8.26 -18.50
CA GLY A 129 -6.28 -9.69 -18.65
C GLY A 129 -5.93 -10.16 -20.07
N MET A 130 -5.71 -9.22 -21.00
CA MET A 130 -5.42 -9.51 -22.40
C MET A 130 -4.19 -8.73 -22.88
N LEU A 131 -3.23 -9.43 -23.46
CA LEU A 131 -1.94 -8.91 -23.94
C LEU A 131 -1.80 -9.10 -25.45
N VAL A 132 -1.08 -8.16 -26.06
CA VAL A 132 -0.64 -8.22 -27.46
C VAL A 132 0.84 -8.58 -27.47
N GLU A 133 1.16 -9.77 -27.96
CA GLU A 133 2.53 -10.19 -28.21
C GLU A 133 2.99 -9.71 -29.59
N VAL A 134 4.15 -9.04 -29.63
CA VAL A 134 4.79 -8.58 -30.86
C VAL A 134 6.26 -9.01 -30.89
N SER A 135 6.83 -9.16 -32.08
CA SER A 135 8.28 -9.36 -32.22
C SER A 135 9.05 -8.08 -31.90
N SER A 136 10.31 -8.19 -31.47
CA SER A 136 11.17 -7.02 -31.26
C SER A 136 11.30 -6.15 -32.52
N SER A 137 11.41 -6.77 -33.69
CA SER A 137 11.43 -6.07 -34.98
C SER A 137 10.15 -5.28 -35.25
N ASP A 138 9.00 -5.85 -34.92
CA ASP A 138 7.70 -5.17 -35.05
C ASP A 138 7.58 -4.01 -34.06
N PHE A 139 7.94 -4.24 -32.81
CA PHE A 139 7.93 -3.20 -31.78
C PHE A 139 8.85 -2.03 -32.15
N LYS A 140 10.04 -2.32 -32.69
CA LYS A 140 10.95 -1.28 -33.20
C LYS A 140 10.32 -0.45 -34.32
N ARG A 141 9.49 -1.04 -35.19
CA ARG A 141 8.74 -0.29 -36.22
C ARG A 141 7.71 0.66 -35.60
N MET A 142 7.04 0.24 -34.53
CA MET A 142 6.10 1.08 -33.78
C MET A 142 6.77 2.30 -33.14
N LEU A 143 8.07 2.20 -32.81
CA LEU A 143 8.88 3.24 -32.19
C LEU A 143 9.54 4.22 -33.18
N SER A 144 9.16 4.23 -34.46
CA SER A 144 9.82 5.02 -35.51
C SER A 144 9.93 6.54 -35.24
N LYS A 145 9.03 7.10 -34.42
CA LYS A 145 9.05 8.52 -33.98
C LYS A 145 9.37 8.68 -32.49
N ALA A 146 9.67 7.59 -31.79
CA ALA A 146 9.99 7.59 -30.37
C ALA A 146 11.50 7.76 -30.17
N SER A 147 11.87 8.41 -29.07
CA SER A 147 13.26 8.59 -28.68
C SER A 147 13.67 7.52 -27.67
N ALA A 148 14.88 7.00 -27.81
CA ALA A 148 15.43 6.02 -26.89
C ALA A 148 16.09 6.73 -25.69
N GLY A 149 16.13 6.09 -24.53
CA GLY A 149 16.79 6.60 -23.34
C GLY A 149 17.09 5.53 -22.30
N ASN A 150 17.85 5.92 -21.27
CA ASN A 150 18.14 5.11 -20.09
C ASN A 150 17.64 5.84 -18.84
N PHE A 151 16.44 5.51 -18.39
CA PHE A 151 15.76 6.20 -17.28
C PHE A 151 15.08 5.23 -16.32
N ALA A 152 15.11 3.93 -16.60
CA ALA A 152 14.59 2.90 -15.72
C ALA A 152 15.71 2.14 -14.97
N VAL A 153 15.44 1.71 -13.74
CA VAL A 153 16.36 1.00 -12.86
C VAL A 153 15.89 -0.44 -12.67
N PRO A 154 16.75 -1.46 -12.89
CA PRO A 154 16.35 -2.86 -12.68
C PRO A 154 15.94 -3.13 -11.24
N LEU A 155 14.81 -3.80 -11.03
CA LEU A 155 14.36 -4.19 -9.69
C LEU A 155 15.29 -5.18 -9.02
N SER A 156 16.06 -5.97 -9.77
CA SER A 156 17.06 -6.89 -9.21
C SER A 156 18.16 -6.19 -8.40
N GLY A 157 18.39 -4.89 -8.65
CA GLY A 157 19.30 -4.04 -7.88
C GLY A 157 18.65 -3.36 -6.68
N ILE A 158 17.31 -3.36 -6.58
CA ILE A 158 16.55 -2.74 -5.49
C ILE A 158 16.09 -3.86 -4.56
N ARG A 159 16.72 -3.97 -3.39
CA ARG A 159 16.42 -5.05 -2.43
C ARG A 159 15.83 -4.47 -1.15
N PRO A 160 14.49 -4.40 -1.03
CA PRO A 160 13.85 -4.10 0.24
C PRO A 160 14.36 -5.07 1.32
N ASN A 161 14.73 -4.55 2.49
CA ASN A 161 15.26 -5.35 3.57
C ASN A 161 14.13 -6.15 4.25
N LEU A 162 13.93 -7.41 3.86
CA LEU A 162 12.94 -8.30 4.48
C LEU A 162 13.58 -9.30 5.47
N ASP A 163 14.84 -9.65 5.27
CA ASP A 163 15.54 -10.76 5.91
C ASP A 163 16.73 -10.33 6.78
N ARG A 164 17.01 -9.02 6.88
CA ARG A 164 18.15 -8.46 7.65
C ARG A 164 17.68 -7.42 8.68
N PRO A 165 16.82 -7.79 9.65
CA PRO A 165 16.28 -6.84 10.63
C PRO A 165 17.37 -6.20 11.53
N HIS A 166 18.51 -6.86 11.70
CA HIS A 166 19.64 -6.30 12.47
C HIS A 166 20.29 -5.08 11.80
N ASP A 167 20.14 -4.94 10.48
CA ASP A 167 20.69 -3.83 9.71
C ASP A 167 19.80 -2.57 9.78
N ASP A 168 18.53 -2.70 10.20
CA ASP A 168 17.53 -1.62 10.19
C ASP A 168 18.05 -0.33 10.83
N ARG A 169 18.68 -0.44 12.01
CA ARG A 169 19.17 0.74 12.74
C ARG A 169 20.26 1.46 11.95
N ALA A 170 21.15 0.71 11.30
CA ALA A 170 22.24 1.28 10.51
C ALA A 170 21.70 1.91 9.22
N GLU A 171 20.81 1.22 8.51
CA GLU A 171 20.18 1.71 7.28
C GLU A 171 19.34 2.97 7.54
N ILE A 172 18.53 3.00 8.61
CA ILE A 172 17.76 4.19 9.00
C ILE A 172 18.69 5.34 9.35
N SER A 173 19.76 5.08 10.11
CA SER A 173 20.74 6.13 10.46
C SER A 173 21.39 6.70 9.21
N GLN A 174 21.76 5.86 8.25
CA GLN A 174 22.34 6.28 6.98
C GLN A 174 21.36 7.10 6.14
N ALA A 175 20.10 6.68 6.04
CA ALA A 175 19.07 7.41 5.31
C ALA A 175 18.87 8.82 5.91
N VAL A 176 18.79 8.93 7.23
CA VAL A 176 18.66 10.22 7.92
C VAL A 176 19.87 11.12 7.65
N GLN A 177 21.07 10.55 7.62
CA GLN A 177 22.30 11.29 7.31
C GLN A 177 22.36 11.80 5.87
N SER A 178 21.93 10.97 4.92
CA SER A 178 22.01 11.29 3.49
C SER A 178 20.92 12.27 3.05
N PHE A 179 19.74 12.24 3.68
CA PHE A 179 18.54 12.91 3.16
C PHE A 179 17.96 13.97 4.09
N THR A 180 18.60 14.24 5.22
CA THR A 180 18.20 15.32 6.13
C THR A 180 19.40 16.20 6.50
N ALA A 181 19.16 17.49 6.74
CA ALA A 181 20.20 18.40 7.25
C ALA A 181 20.49 18.20 8.76
N ARG A 182 19.99 17.10 9.35
CA ARG A 182 20.01 16.90 10.79
C ARG A 182 21.38 16.41 11.23
N ARG A 183 21.89 17.01 12.31
CA ARG A 183 23.16 16.60 12.90
C ARG A 183 22.96 15.24 13.57
N ILE A 184 23.76 14.25 13.17
CA ILE A 184 23.81 12.95 13.83
C ILE A 184 24.14 13.16 15.31
N GLN A 185 23.21 12.78 16.17
CA GLN A 185 23.41 12.74 17.61
C GLN A 185 23.83 11.32 18.04
N LYS A 186 24.17 11.14 19.33
CA LYS A 186 24.59 9.82 19.84
C LYS A 186 23.47 8.79 19.73
N ARG A 187 22.21 9.22 19.79
CA ARG A 187 21.03 8.37 19.60
C ARG A 187 20.30 8.74 18.30
N LEU A 188 19.81 7.71 17.60
CA LEU A 188 19.01 7.88 16.39
C LEU A 188 17.73 8.67 16.67
N GLU A 189 17.14 8.46 17.84
CA GLU A 189 15.95 9.11 18.37
C GLU A 189 16.11 10.63 18.43
N GLU A 190 17.25 11.08 18.97
CA GLU A 190 17.63 12.49 19.07
C GLU A 190 17.92 13.10 17.69
N THR A 191 18.28 12.28 16.70
CA THR A 191 18.54 12.71 15.33
C THR A 191 17.24 12.82 14.52
N ILE A 192 16.27 11.93 14.77
CA ILE A 192 14.98 11.89 14.05
C ILE A 192 13.97 12.86 14.67
N GLU A 193 14.32 13.61 15.73
CA GLU A 193 13.50 14.67 16.35
C GLU A 193 12.01 14.30 16.44
N ILE A 194 11.73 13.05 16.80
CA ILE A 194 10.35 12.57 16.85
C ILE A 194 9.64 13.31 17.98
N PRO A 195 8.44 13.86 17.75
CA PRO A 195 7.69 14.52 18.80
C PRO A 195 7.51 13.57 19.99
N PRO A 196 7.75 14.04 21.23
CA PRO A 196 7.59 13.20 22.40
C PRO A 196 6.14 12.73 22.50
N LEU A 197 5.96 11.48 22.92
CA LEU A 197 4.62 10.93 23.17
C LEU A 197 3.88 11.78 24.20
N SER A 198 2.62 12.09 23.90
CA SER A 198 1.72 12.73 24.88
C SER A 198 1.59 11.86 26.13
N HIS A 199 1.35 12.51 27.28
CA HIS A 199 1.15 11.79 28.55
C HIS A 199 -0.02 10.80 28.46
N THR A 200 -1.07 11.13 27.71
CA THR A 200 -2.20 10.22 27.42
C THR A 200 -1.74 8.98 26.65
N ALA A 201 -0.94 9.15 25.58
CA ALA A 201 -0.39 8.01 24.83
C ALA A 201 0.47 7.10 25.73
N GLN A 202 1.36 7.69 26.54
CA GLN A 202 2.22 6.92 27.44
C GLN A 202 1.40 6.11 28.46
N LYS A 203 0.32 6.68 29.01
CA LYS A 203 -0.58 5.95 29.93
C LYS A 203 -1.30 4.80 29.22
N ILE A 204 -1.83 5.04 28.02
CA ILE A 204 -2.53 3.99 27.25
C ILE A 204 -1.56 2.85 26.88
N ILE A 205 -0.33 3.17 26.48
CA ILE A 205 0.71 2.15 26.21
C ILE A 205 0.99 1.31 27.46
N LYS A 206 1.14 1.96 28.63
CA LYS A 206 1.32 1.23 29.90
C LYS A 206 0.16 0.29 30.22
N LEU A 207 -1.08 0.69 29.93
CA LEU A 207 -2.24 -0.19 30.11
C LEU A 207 -2.23 -1.34 29.10
N ARG A 208 -1.86 -1.08 27.85
CA ARG A 208 -1.78 -2.11 26.78
C ARG A 208 -0.77 -3.20 27.09
N VAL A 209 0.36 -2.86 27.71
CA VAL A 209 1.40 -3.84 28.09
C VAL A 209 1.17 -4.47 29.47
N ASN A 210 0.17 -4.00 30.23
CA ASN A 210 -0.13 -4.52 31.56
C ASN A 210 -1.23 -5.60 31.49
N PRO A 211 -0.92 -6.88 31.78
CA PRO A 211 -1.91 -7.96 31.74
C PRO A 211 -3.01 -7.82 32.82
N ASP A 212 -2.75 -7.04 33.88
CA ASP A 212 -3.67 -6.83 35.00
C ASP A 212 -4.50 -5.54 34.88
N ALA A 213 -4.45 -4.86 33.73
CA ALA A 213 -5.20 -3.62 33.52
C ALA A 213 -6.72 -3.87 33.47
N THR A 214 -7.48 -2.99 34.11
CA THR A 214 -8.93 -3.10 34.27
C THR A 214 -9.69 -2.04 33.48
N VAL A 215 -11.00 -2.24 33.30
CA VAL A 215 -11.87 -1.25 32.65
C VAL A 215 -11.84 0.10 33.37
N ASP A 216 -11.72 0.10 34.70
CA ASP A 216 -11.65 1.32 35.50
C ASP A 216 -10.38 2.12 35.17
N ASP A 217 -9.26 1.44 34.92
CA ASP A 217 -7.99 2.08 34.59
C ASP A 217 -8.08 2.85 33.27
N ILE A 218 -8.64 2.24 32.21
CA ILE A 218 -8.80 2.92 30.93
C ILE A 218 -9.87 3.99 30.99
N THR A 219 -10.96 3.76 31.73
CA THR A 219 -12.02 4.76 31.93
C THR A 219 -11.43 6.00 32.58
N GLY A 220 -10.61 5.84 33.64
CA GLY A 220 -9.93 6.95 34.29
C GLY A 220 -8.96 7.70 33.38
N VAL A 221 -8.30 7.03 32.43
CA VAL A 221 -7.46 7.72 31.43
C VAL A 221 -8.33 8.49 30.43
N VAL A 222 -9.39 7.87 29.91
CA VAL A 222 -10.29 8.48 28.92
C VAL A 222 -11.00 9.71 29.50
N GLU A 223 -11.49 9.63 30.73
CA GLU A 223 -12.21 10.72 31.39
C GLU A 223 -11.31 11.93 31.68
N THR A 224 -9.99 11.76 31.75
CA THR A 224 -9.05 12.88 31.90
C THR A 224 -8.83 13.70 30.63
N ASP A 225 -9.22 13.18 29.45
CA ASP A 225 -9.17 13.87 28.16
C ASP A 225 -10.60 14.01 27.61
N PRO A 226 -11.25 15.18 27.78
CA PRO A 226 -12.63 15.38 27.33
C PRO A 226 -12.85 15.12 25.83
N ALA A 227 -11.83 15.37 25.00
CA ALA A 227 -11.92 15.08 23.57
C ALA A 227 -11.94 13.57 23.32
N LEU A 228 -11.08 12.82 24.01
CA LEU A 228 -11.06 11.36 23.94
C LEU A 228 -12.36 10.74 24.49
N ALA A 229 -12.89 11.26 25.60
CA ALA A 229 -14.17 10.81 26.17
C ALA A 229 -15.34 11.01 25.20
N ALA A 230 -15.45 12.20 24.58
CA ALA A 230 -16.45 12.46 23.55
C ALA A 230 -16.31 11.50 22.37
N GLN A 231 -15.08 11.18 22.00
CA GLN A 231 -14.76 10.30 20.88
C GLN A 231 -15.13 8.84 21.15
N VAL A 232 -14.90 8.34 22.37
CA VAL A 232 -15.34 7.01 22.81
C VAL A 232 -16.86 6.88 22.78
N ILE A 233 -17.57 7.89 23.27
CA ILE A 233 -19.04 7.91 23.21
C ILE A 233 -19.52 7.91 21.75
N SER A 234 -18.87 8.70 20.88
CA SER A 234 -19.19 8.77 19.45
C SER A 234 -18.98 7.44 18.73
N TRP A 235 -17.88 6.73 19.04
CA TRP A 235 -17.61 5.39 18.50
C TRP A 235 -18.69 4.41 18.91
N ALA A 236 -19.01 4.34 20.20
CA ALA A 236 -20.05 3.44 20.70
C ALA A 236 -21.42 3.76 20.08
N ALA A 237 -21.71 5.03 19.83
CA ALA A 237 -22.96 5.45 19.17
C ALA A 237 -22.98 5.20 17.65
N SER A 238 -21.86 4.80 17.04
CA SER A 238 -21.79 4.64 15.60
C SER A 238 -22.64 3.44 15.11
N PRO A 239 -23.22 3.52 13.90
CA PRO A 239 -24.00 2.42 13.33
C PRO A 239 -23.22 1.10 13.21
N TYR A 240 -21.89 1.17 13.16
CA TYR A 240 -21.02 -0.01 13.04
C TYR A 240 -21.11 -0.94 14.25
N TYR A 241 -21.16 -0.38 15.47
CA TYR A 241 -21.21 -1.16 16.71
C TYR A 241 -22.63 -1.43 17.21
N ALA A 242 -23.64 -0.86 16.55
CA ALA A 242 -25.06 -1.16 16.79
C ALA A 242 -25.47 -1.15 18.28
N ALA A 243 -25.08 -0.12 19.03
CA ALA A 243 -25.31 -0.04 20.47
C ALA A 243 -26.80 -0.22 20.85
N PRO A 244 -27.13 -1.12 21.79
CA PRO A 244 -28.51 -1.29 22.24
C PRO A 244 -28.92 -0.13 23.16
N GLY A 245 -29.76 0.78 22.68
CA GLY A 245 -30.26 1.91 23.47
C GLY A 245 -29.26 3.05 23.69
N ARG A 246 -29.63 4.03 24.52
CA ARG A 246 -28.85 5.27 24.71
C ARG A 246 -27.64 5.06 25.64
N ILE A 247 -26.46 5.47 25.19
CA ILE A 247 -25.21 5.47 25.96
C ILE A 247 -25.25 6.57 27.03
N ARG A 248 -24.92 6.23 28.28
CA ARG A 248 -25.09 7.13 29.44
C ARG A 248 -23.78 7.67 30.02
N SER A 249 -22.68 6.95 29.85
CA SER A 249 -21.34 7.33 30.34
C SER A 249 -20.24 6.72 29.47
N VAL A 250 -18.99 7.13 29.71
CA VAL A 250 -17.80 6.52 29.09
C VAL A 250 -17.69 5.06 29.50
N GLU A 251 -17.83 4.76 30.80
CA GLU A 251 -17.83 3.39 31.31
C GLU A 251 -18.91 2.52 30.63
N ASP A 252 -20.14 3.04 30.47
CA ASP A 252 -21.23 2.36 29.77
C ASP A 252 -20.87 2.08 28.29
N ALA A 253 -20.22 3.02 27.61
CA ALA A 253 -19.73 2.82 26.24
C ALA A 253 -18.69 1.69 26.16
N ILE A 254 -17.77 1.63 27.13
CA ILE A 254 -16.68 0.65 27.17
C ILE A 254 -17.25 -0.73 27.52
N VAL A 255 -17.99 -0.86 28.61
CA VAL A 255 -18.46 -2.17 29.12
C VAL A 255 -19.51 -2.79 28.20
N ARG A 256 -20.46 -2.01 27.71
CA ARG A 256 -21.64 -2.53 27.03
C ARG A 256 -21.52 -2.64 25.51
N VAL A 257 -20.63 -1.85 24.89
CA VAL A 257 -20.59 -1.70 23.43
C VAL A 257 -19.23 -2.04 22.85
N LEU A 258 -18.18 -1.32 23.26
CA LEU A 258 -16.88 -1.38 22.57
C LEU A 258 -15.96 -2.48 23.12
N GLY A 259 -15.97 -2.67 24.43
CA GLY A 259 -14.99 -3.49 25.14
C GLY A 259 -13.69 -2.74 25.44
N PHE A 260 -12.96 -3.27 26.41
CA PHE A 260 -11.69 -2.73 26.91
C PHE A 260 -10.62 -2.60 25.82
N ASP A 261 -10.32 -3.70 25.11
CA ASP A 261 -9.24 -3.75 24.12
C ASP A 261 -9.46 -2.78 22.96
N LEU A 262 -10.68 -2.71 22.45
CA LEU A 262 -11.01 -1.84 21.33
C LEU A 262 -10.85 -0.36 21.71
N VAL A 263 -11.27 0.02 22.91
CA VAL A 263 -11.12 1.40 23.40
C VAL A 263 -9.65 1.74 23.57
N ILE A 264 -8.83 0.85 24.15
CA ILE A 264 -7.37 1.03 24.21
C ILE A 264 -6.80 1.23 22.81
N ASN A 265 -7.17 0.38 21.86
CA ASN A 265 -6.60 0.42 20.51
C ASN A 265 -6.95 1.71 19.77
N LEU A 266 -8.23 2.11 19.79
CA LEU A 266 -8.68 3.33 19.12
C LEU A 266 -8.14 4.57 19.81
N ALA A 267 -8.11 4.60 21.16
CA ALA A 267 -7.53 5.70 21.93
C ALA A 267 -6.02 5.84 21.66
N LEU A 268 -5.31 4.72 21.57
CA LEU A 268 -3.89 4.70 21.22
C LEU A 268 -3.69 5.20 19.79
N GLY A 269 -4.45 4.71 18.82
CA GLY A 269 -4.42 5.18 17.44
C GLY A 269 -4.60 6.69 17.34
N LEU A 270 -5.58 7.26 18.04
CA LEU A 270 -5.77 8.72 18.10
C LEU A 270 -4.59 9.44 18.76
N ALA A 271 -4.11 8.95 19.90
CA ALA A 271 -3.05 9.60 20.64
C ALA A 271 -1.72 9.63 19.85
N LEU A 272 -1.42 8.56 19.12
CA LEU A 272 -0.29 8.48 18.19
C LEU A 272 -0.52 9.34 16.94
N GLY A 273 -1.76 9.35 16.42
CA GLY A 273 -2.17 10.23 15.32
C GLY A 273 -2.06 11.73 15.62
N LYS A 274 -2.24 12.12 16.89
CA LYS A 274 -1.96 13.50 17.35
C LYS A 274 -0.46 13.82 17.40
N THR A 275 0.39 12.80 17.49
CA THR A 275 1.85 12.97 17.59
C THR A 275 2.47 13.25 16.21
N LEU A 276 1.95 12.61 15.15
CA LEU A 276 2.38 12.83 13.77
C LEU A 276 1.21 13.24 12.89
N SER A 277 1.28 14.43 12.30
CA SER A 277 0.25 14.93 11.38
C SER A 277 0.18 14.11 10.09
N LEU A 278 -1.01 14.08 9.48
CA LEU A 278 -1.16 13.56 8.13
C LEU A 278 -0.28 14.36 7.15
N PRO A 279 0.36 13.70 6.17
CA PRO A 279 1.16 14.39 5.17
C PRO A 279 0.32 15.36 4.34
N LYS A 280 0.98 16.41 3.85
CA LYS A 280 0.37 17.38 2.92
C LYS A 280 0.23 16.85 1.49
N ASP A 281 1.01 15.83 1.15
CA ASP A 281 1.01 15.18 -0.15
C ASP A 281 0.58 13.72 0.03
N GLN A 282 0.07 13.11 -1.03
CA GLN A 282 -0.29 11.70 -1.07
C GLN A 282 -0.30 11.21 -2.53
N PRO A 283 -0.13 9.91 -2.78
CA PRO A 283 -0.34 9.37 -4.11
C PRO A 283 -1.79 9.62 -4.58
N GLN A 284 -1.95 9.91 -5.88
CA GLN A 284 -3.24 10.32 -6.46
C GLN A 284 -4.41 9.33 -6.20
N ASP A 285 -4.16 8.02 -6.31
CA ASP A 285 -5.17 6.96 -6.07
C ASP A 285 -5.03 6.30 -4.68
N ALA A 286 -4.40 6.95 -3.71
CA ALA A 286 -4.24 6.37 -2.39
C ALA A 286 -5.57 6.33 -1.62
N THR A 287 -5.83 5.19 -0.96
CA THR A 287 -6.86 5.15 0.08
C THR A 287 -6.46 6.08 1.22
N PRO A 288 -7.38 6.92 1.76
CA PRO A 288 -7.08 7.78 2.90
C PRO A 288 -6.48 6.99 4.07
N TYR A 289 -5.44 7.53 4.72
CA TYR A 289 -4.64 6.83 5.72
C TYR A 289 -5.49 6.13 6.80
N TRP A 290 -6.36 6.89 7.49
CA TRP A 290 -7.20 6.33 8.55
C TRP A 290 -8.27 5.37 8.04
N GLN A 291 -8.73 5.55 6.80
CA GLN A 291 -9.63 4.60 6.17
C GLN A 291 -8.92 3.26 5.96
N GLN A 292 -7.72 3.25 5.40
CA GLN A 292 -6.92 2.03 5.25
C GLN A 292 -6.61 1.37 6.60
N ALA A 293 -6.23 2.16 7.61
CA ALA A 293 -5.93 1.68 8.95
C ALA A 293 -7.14 0.98 9.60
N ILE A 294 -8.31 1.63 9.62
CA ILE A 294 -9.54 1.09 10.22
C ILE A 294 -10.03 -0.15 9.46
N TYR A 295 -9.93 -0.16 8.13
CA TYR A 295 -10.39 -1.30 7.33
C TYR A 295 -9.48 -2.50 7.55
N THR A 296 -8.16 -2.27 7.62
CA THR A 296 -7.19 -3.33 7.92
C THR A 296 -7.43 -3.89 9.32
N ALA A 297 -7.65 -3.05 10.32
CA ALA A 297 -7.97 -3.49 11.69
C ALA A 297 -9.25 -4.34 11.74
N ALA A 298 -10.33 -3.89 11.09
CA ALA A 298 -11.60 -4.61 11.03
C ALA A 298 -11.49 -5.95 10.29
N VAL A 299 -10.73 -6.00 9.18
CA VAL A 299 -10.44 -7.27 8.48
C VAL A 299 -9.65 -8.20 9.38
N ILE A 300 -8.60 -7.73 10.06
CA ILE A 300 -7.81 -8.56 10.96
C ILE A 300 -8.67 -9.08 12.11
N GLU A 301 -9.59 -8.30 12.66
CA GLU A 301 -10.56 -8.77 13.67
C GLU A 301 -11.39 -9.95 13.16
N GLY A 302 -11.93 -9.83 11.93
CA GLY A 302 -12.69 -10.89 11.27
C GLY A 302 -11.85 -12.14 11.00
N LEU A 303 -10.62 -11.97 10.50
CA LEU A 303 -9.68 -13.06 10.24
C LEU A 303 -9.28 -13.76 11.55
N THR A 304 -8.94 -13.01 12.59
CA THR A 304 -8.56 -13.54 13.91
C THR A 304 -9.67 -14.39 14.52
N ARG A 305 -10.93 -13.99 14.35
CA ARG A 305 -12.09 -14.79 14.78
C ARG A 305 -12.25 -16.09 13.97
N ALA A 306 -11.80 -16.12 12.73
CA ALA A 306 -11.83 -17.29 11.86
C ALA A 306 -10.68 -18.29 12.12
N ILE A 307 -9.61 -17.86 12.80
CA ILE A 307 -8.50 -18.74 13.26
C ILE A 307 -9.02 -19.71 14.35
N PRO A 308 -8.62 -21.00 14.32
CA PRO A 308 -8.89 -21.96 15.39
C PRO A 308 -8.49 -21.42 16.77
N ARG A 309 -9.30 -21.70 17.81
CA ARG A 309 -9.12 -21.08 19.13
C ARG A 309 -7.75 -21.35 19.74
N GLU A 310 -7.19 -22.52 19.46
CA GLU A 310 -5.91 -23.02 19.98
C GLU A 310 -4.70 -22.29 19.38
N GLN A 311 -4.87 -21.66 18.22
CA GLN A 311 -3.81 -20.98 17.46
C GLN A 311 -4.07 -19.48 17.34
N ARG A 312 -5.13 -18.99 17.99
CA ARG A 312 -5.61 -17.63 17.81
C ARG A 312 -4.69 -16.65 18.55
N PRO A 313 -4.07 -15.68 17.83
CA PRO A 313 -3.33 -14.62 18.49
C PRO A 313 -4.28 -13.72 19.29
N GLU A 314 -3.73 -12.94 20.22
CA GLU A 314 -4.52 -12.08 21.07
C GLU A 314 -5.34 -11.06 20.23
N PRO A 315 -6.68 -11.04 20.32
CA PRO A 315 -7.51 -10.23 19.43
C PRO A 315 -7.27 -8.73 19.50
N GLY A 316 -7.03 -8.20 20.71
CA GLY A 316 -6.77 -6.79 20.92
C GLY A 316 -5.49 -6.35 20.20
N LEU A 317 -4.39 -7.06 20.41
CA LEU A 317 -3.11 -6.75 19.77
C LEU A 317 -3.14 -6.99 18.25
N SER A 318 -3.89 -8.00 17.79
CA SER A 318 -4.13 -8.25 16.36
C SER A 318 -4.84 -7.08 15.68
N TYR A 319 -5.91 -6.56 16.31
CA TYR A 319 -6.60 -5.36 15.83
C TYR A 319 -5.65 -4.15 15.79
N LEU A 320 -4.86 -3.95 16.85
CA LEU A 320 -3.91 -2.85 16.94
C LEU A 320 -2.84 -2.91 15.84
N ALA A 321 -2.35 -4.12 15.53
CA ALA A 321 -1.44 -4.33 14.41
C ALA A 321 -2.04 -3.87 13.09
N GLY A 322 -3.31 -4.15 12.82
CA GLY A 322 -4.02 -3.63 11.66
C GLY A 322 -4.19 -2.12 11.67
N LEU A 323 -4.46 -1.52 12.83
CA LEU A 323 -4.63 -0.08 12.98
C LEU A 323 -3.32 0.68 12.75
N LEU A 324 -2.20 0.13 13.21
CA LEU A 324 -0.88 0.79 13.16
C LEU A 324 0.04 0.28 12.05
N HIS A 325 -0.39 -0.69 11.23
CA HIS A 325 0.47 -1.33 10.22
C HIS A 325 1.21 -0.32 9.32
N ASN A 326 0.55 0.76 8.93
CA ASN A 326 1.10 1.76 8.02
C ASN A 326 1.68 2.99 8.74
N PHE A 327 1.91 2.94 10.06
CA PHE A 327 2.34 4.12 10.82
C PHE A 327 3.67 4.70 10.32
N GLY A 328 4.55 3.85 9.78
CA GLY A 328 5.78 4.28 9.11
C GLY A 328 5.57 5.27 7.96
N TYR A 329 4.41 5.28 7.30
CA TYR A 329 4.04 6.29 6.29
C TYR A 329 4.06 7.71 6.88
N LEU A 330 3.49 7.88 8.08
CA LEU A 330 3.50 9.16 8.79
C LEU A 330 4.92 9.53 9.22
N VAL A 331 5.72 8.54 9.61
CA VAL A 331 7.12 8.77 10.00
C VAL A 331 7.95 9.21 8.80
N LEU A 332 7.83 8.55 7.64
CA LEU A 332 8.53 8.96 6.42
C LEU A 332 8.14 10.38 6.00
N ALA A 333 6.85 10.71 6.05
CA ALA A 333 6.36 12.05 5.75
C ALA A 333 6.91 13.13 6.68
N HIS A 334 7.03 12.82 7.97
CA HIS A 334 7.52 13.75 8.98
C HIS A 334 9.04 13.94 8.89
N VAL A 335 9.78 12.85 8.70
CA VAL A 335 11.25 12.84 8.74
C VAL A 335 11.85 13.28 7.40
N PHE A 336 11.21 12.93 6.29
CA PHE A 336 11.69 13.22 4.94
C PHE A 336 10.66 13.97 4.07
N PRO A 337 10.10 15.14 4.47
CA PRO A 337 9.02 15.78 3.73
C PRO A 337 9.24 15.96 2.21
N PRO A 338 10.39 16.46 1.71
CA PRO A 338 10.59 16.60 0.26
C PRO A 338 10.71 15.25 -0.46
N HIS A 339 11.39 14.27 0.14
CA HIS A 339 11.53 12.94 -0.43
C HIS A 339 10.23 12.16 -0.39
N PHE A 340 9.37 12.44 0.58
CA PHE A 340 8.05 11.85 0.67
C PHE A 340 7.16 12.27 -0.52
N SER A 341 7.21 13.55 -0.93
CA SER A 341 6.57 13.98 -2.19
C SER A 341 7.15 13.27 -3.41
N LEU A 342 8.46 13.03 -3.45
CA LEU A 342 9.08 12.23 -4.51
C LEU A 342 8.59 10.78 -4.50
N ILE A 343 8.45 10.15 -3.33
CA ILE A 343 7.85 8.82 -3.17
C ILE A 343 6.44 8.81 -3.77
N CYS A 344 5.60 9.82 -3.47
CA CYS A 344 4.25 9.91 -4.04
C CYS A 344 4.28 9.94 -5.57
N ARG A 345 5.09 10.81 -6.18
CA ARG A 345 5.20 10.91 -7.64
C ARG A 345 5.76 9.63 -8.27
N HIS A 346 6.74 8.98 -7.64
CA HIS A 346 7.28 7.72 -8.14
C HIS A 346 6.27 6.57 -8.02
N LEU A 347 5.45 6.53 -6.96
CA LEU A 347 4.38 5.54 -6.83
C LEU A 347 3.33 5.69 -7.93
N GLU A 348 2.96 6.93 -8.26
CA GLU A 348 2.02 7.22 -9.34
C GLU A 348 2.58 6.85 -10.72
N ALA A 349 3.88 7.07 -10.92
CA ALA A 349 4.58 6.70 -12.16
C ALA A 349 4.94 5.20 -12.24
N ASN A 350 4.84 4.45 -11.14
CA ASN A 350 5.18 3.03 -11.06
C ASN A 350 4.03 2.22 -10.42
N PRO A 351 2.82 2.22 -11.00
CA PRO A 351 1.66 1.55 -10.40
C PRO A 351 1.81 0.02 -10.32
N HIS A 352 2.77 -0.56 -11.07
CA HIS A 352 3.10 -1.99 -11.05
C HIS A 352 4.00 -2.40 -9.88
N LEU A 353 4.49 -1.47 -9.06
CA LEU A 353 5.41 -1.75 -7.95
C LEU A 353 4.76 -1.55 -6.59
N SER A 354 5.24 -2.31 -5.59
CA SER A 354 4.93 -2.00 -4.20
C SER A 354 5.69 -0.76 -3.73
N HIS A 355 5.16 -0.08 -2.71
CA HIS A 355 5.82 1.08 -2.10
C HIS A 355 7.21 0.76 -1.58
N SER A 356 7.46 -0.45 -1.08
CA SER A 356 8.75 -0.87 -0.56
C SER A 356 9.88 -0.74 -1.59
N HIS A 357 9.63 -0.98 -2.88
CA HIS A 357 10.67 -0.82 -3.92
C HIS A 357 10.99 0.66 -4.17
N VAL A 358 9.96 1.51 -4.23
CA VAL A 358 10.14 2.95 -4.43
C VAL A 358 10.86 3.58 -3.25
N GLU A 359 10.45 3.23 -2.03
CA GLU A 359 11.08 3.73 -0.80
C GLU A 359 12.52 3.25 -0.67
N GLN A 360 12.79 1.97 -0.93
CA GLN A 360 14.15 1.43 -0.93
C GLN A 360 15.05 2.12 -1.96
N HIS A 361 14.52 2.41 -3.16
CA HIS A 361 15.27 3.11 -4.21
C HIS A 361 15.62 4.54 -3.81
N LEU A 362 14.65 5.28 -3.25
CA LEU A 362 14.80 6.70 -2.97
C LEU A 362 15.51 6.99 -1.64
N LEU A 363 15.28 6.18 -0.62
CA LEU A 363 15.76 6.42 0.75
C LEU A 363 16.69 5.34 1.29
N GLY A 364 16.75 4.17 0.66
CA GLY A 364 17.51 3.02 1.18
C GLY A 364 16.84 2.31 2.37
N ILE A 365 15.61 2.72 2.74
CA ILE A 365 14.80 2.13 3.80
C ILE A 365 13.33 2.10 3.41
N THR A 366 12.53 1.26 4.04
CA THR A 366 11.07 1.23 3.89
C THR A 366 10.33 1.79 5.10
N ARG A 367 9.05 2.11 4.91
CA ARG A 367 8.15 2.52 5.99
C ARG A 367 8.00 1.44 7.07
N GLU A 368 8.08 0.17 6.72
CA GLU A 368 8.01 -0.93 7.68
C GLU A 368 9.19 -0.93 8.65
N GLN A 369 10.40 -0.67 8.15
CA GLN A 369 11.61 -0.61 8.97
C GLN A 369 11.54 0.53 9.98
N ILE A 370 11.28 1.75 9.50
CA ILE A 370 11.24 2.93 10.38
C ILE A 370 10.02 2.91 11.32
N GLY A 371 8.89 2.37 10.87
CA GLY A 371 7.68 2.19 11.68
C GLY A 371 7.89 1.20 12.82
N ALA A 372 8.46 0.02 12.54
CA ALA A 372 8.79 -0.98 13.56
C ALA A 372 9.85 -0.48 14.55
N TRP A 373 10.89 0.19 14.06
CA TRP A 373 11.88 0.85 14.91
C TRP A 373 11.22 1.84 15.88
N LEU A 374 10.26 2.64 15.41
CA LEU A 374 9.53 3.58 16.26
C LEU A 374 8.64 2.89 17.29
N MET A 375 7.96 1.79 16.93
CA MET A 375 7.15 1.02 17.89
C MET A 375 8.02 0.51 19.05
N ARG A 376 9.20 -0.05 18.74
CA ARG A 376 10.16 -0.50 19.77
C ARG A 376 10.66 0.66 20.63
N LEU A 377 10.96 1.80 20.01
CA LEU A 377 11.36 3.01 20.73
C LEU A 377 10.29 3.47 21.74
N TRP A 378 9.02 3.36 21.37
CA TRP A 378 7.90 3.72 22.22
C TRP A 378 7.54 2.66 23.27
N GLY A 379 8.29 1.56 23.34
CA GLY A 379 8.05 0.49 24.30
C GLY A 379 6.80 -0.33 24.02
N MET A 380 6.38 -0.39 22.75
CA MET A 380 5.29 -1.27 22.33
C MET A 380 5.70 -2.75 22.39
N PRO A 381 4.73 -3.68 22.49
CA PRO A 381 4.99 -5.12 22.39
C PRO A 381 5.76 -5.49 21.12
N GLU A 382 6.65 -6.49 21.21
CA GLU A 382 7.47 -6.92 20.06
C GLU A 382 6.60 -7.55 18.97
N GLU A 383 5.50 -8.20 19.34
CA GLU A 383 4.48 -8.74 18.43
C GLU A 383 3.96 -7.65 17.47
N LEU A 384 3.75 -6.43 17.99
CA LEU A 384 3.31 -5.29 17.20
C LEU A 384 4.44 -4.78 16.29
N ALA A 385 5.66 -4.67 16.82
CA ALA A 385 6.81 -4.25 16.02
C ALA A 385 7.10 -5.24 14.87
N ALA A 386 7.03 -6.55 15.14
CA ALA A 386 7.16 -7.62 14.16
C ALA A 386 6.04 -7.56 13.13
N ALA A 387 4.79 -7.32 13.55
CA ALA A 387 3.66 -7.16 12.65
C ALA A 387 3.90 -6.06 11.61
N LEU A 388 4.40 -4.89 12.04
CA LEU A 388 4.76 -3.80 11.14
C LEU A 388 5.96 -4.15 10.27
N ARG A 389 7.00 -4.76 10.86
CA ARG A 389 8.29 -5.00 10.20
C ARG A 389 8.21 -6.00 9.05
N PHE A 390 7.42 -7.05 9.22
CA PHE A 390 7.40 -8.21 8.32
C PHE A 390 6.08 -8.36 7.53
N GLN A 391 5.17 -7.38 7.61
CA GLN A 391 3.87 -7.42 6.90
C GLN A 391 3.96 -7.59 5.37
N ASN A 392 5.10 -7.28 4.75
CA ASN A 392 5.28 -7.45 3.30
C ASN A 392 5.97 -8.76 2.92
N ASP A 393 6.43 -9.56 3.89
CA ASP A 393 7.04 -10.87 3.66
C ASP A 393 5.98 -11.98 3.81
N PRO A 394 5.47 -12.56 2.70
CA PRO A 394 4.51 -13.65 2.76
C PRO A 394 5.15 -14.98 3.18
N GLY A 395 6.47 -15.05 3.39
CA GLY A 395 7.22 -16.21 3.85
C GLY A 395 7.63 -16.16 5.32
N TYR A 396 7.38 -15.04 6.03
CA TYR A 396 7.89 -14.84 7.40
C TYR A 396 7.37 -15.88 8.39
N ASP A 397 8.27 -16.66 8.97
CA ASP A 397 8.02 -17.76 9.91
C ASP A 397 8.78 -17.63 11.24
N GLY A 398 9.32 -16.43 11.51
CA GLY A 398 10.02 -16.12 12.75
C GLY A 398 9.10 -15.93 13.97
N ASP A 399 9.64 -15.29 15.01
CA ASP A 399 8.90 -15.01 16.24
C ASP A 399 7.63 -14.19 15.96
N ASP A 400 6.56 -14.54 16.68
CA ASP A 400 5.25 -13.89 16.60
C ASP A 400 4.64 -13.87 15.19
N ALA A 401 5.02 -14.81 14.31
CA ALA A 401 4.63 -14.84 12.90
C ALA A 401 3.12 -14.74 12.62
N ALA A 402 2.25 -15.10 13.57
CA ALA A 402 0.81 -14.92 13.42
C ALA A 402 0.41 -13.47 13.12
N TYR A 403 1.04 -12.48 13.76
CA TYR A 403 0.70 -11.07 13.60
C TYR A 403 1.10 -10.48 12.23
N PRO A 404 2.37 -10.55 11.75
CA PRO A 404 2.72 -10.09 10.42
C PRO A 404 2.02 -10.88 9.32
N ASN A 405 1.77 -12.18 9.50
CA ASN A 405 1.01 -12.98 8.52
C ASN A 405 -0.45 -12.52 8.41
N LEU A 406 -1.09 -12.16 9.53
CA LEU A 406 -2.43 -11.56 9.54
C LEU A 406 -2.47 -10.23 8.81
N VAL A 407 -1.52 -9.33 9.09
CA VAL A 407 -1.42 -8.02 8.41
C VAL A 407 -1.16 -8.21 6.92
N CYS A 408 -0.20 -9.07 6.55
CA CYS A 408 0.13 -9.40 5.17
C CYS A 408 -1.10 -9.91 4.41
N LEU A 409 -1.86 -10.83 5.02
CA LEU A 409 -3.08 -11.38 4.44
C LEU A 409 -4.14 -10.28 4.26
N ALA A 410 -4.45 -9.54 5.33
CA ALA A 410 -5.47 -8.50 5.33
C ALA A 410 -5.20 -7.41 4.28
N VAL A 411 -3.98 -6.87 4.25
CA VAL A 411 -3.58 -5.81 3.32
C VAL A 411 -3.64 -6.30 1.88
N ARG A 412 -3.22 -7.53 1.58
CA ARG A 412 -3.33 -8.09 0.21
C ARG A 412 -4.78 -8.33 -0.19
N MET A 413 -5.63 -8.84 0.71
CA MET A 413 -7.04 -9.08 0.42
C MET A 413 -7.84 -7.80 0.20
N LEU A 414 -7.53 -6.74 0.94
CA LEU A 414 -8.12 -5.40 0.74
C LEU A 414 -7.64 -4.77 -0.57
N ARG A 415 -6.34 -4.87 -0.87
CA ARG A 415 -5.75 -4.31 -2.09
C ARG A 415 -6.34 -4.92 -3.35
N ASN A 416 -6.50 -6.24 -3.39
CA ASN A 416 -7.14 -6.96 -4.50
C ASN A 416 -8.64 -6.60 -4.67
N ARG A 417 -9.21 -5.79 -3.77
CA ARG A 417 -10.57 -5.24 -3.82
C ARG A 417 -10.57 -3.71 -3.96
N GLY A 418 -9.44 -3.12 -4.34
CA GLY A 418 -9.29 -1.68 -4.58
C GLY A 418 -9.08 -0.81 -3.33
N ILE A 419 -8.74 -1.42 -2.18
CA ILE A 419 -8.53 -0.69 -0.92
C ILE A 419 -7.07 -0.80 -0.50
N GLY A 420 -6.41 0.35 -0.36
CA GLY A 420 -4.97 0.46 -0.12
C GLY A 420 -4.24 1.03 -1.33
N SER A 421 -3.01 0.56 -1.58
CA SER A 421 -2.18 1.00 -2.70
C SER A 421 -1.26 -0.13 -3.19
N GLY A 422 -0.80 0.01 -4.43
CA GLY A 422 0.10 -0.94 -5.09
C GLY A 422 -0.63 -1.99 -5.94
N PRO A 423 0.12 -2.85 -6.64
CA PRO A 423 -0.43 -3.80 -7.60
C PRO A 423 -1.18 -4.93 -6.92
N ASP A 424 -2.17 -5.49 -7.62
CA ASP A 424 -2.81 -6.74 -7.24
C ASP A 424 -1.76 -7.86 -7.17
N THR A 425 -1.82 -8.67 -6.11
CA THR A 425 -0.89 -9.79 -5.94
C THR A 425 -1.64 -11.07 -5.65
N GLN A 426 -1.15 -12.17 -6.23
CA GLN A 426 -1.61 -13.49 -5.84
C GLN A 426 -1.22 -13.74 -4.38
N ILE A 427 -2.19 -14.16 -3.57
CA ILE A 427 -1.97 -14.49 -2.16
C ILE A 427 -1.57 -15.96 -2.07
N PRO A 428 -0.34 -16.30 -1.63
CA PRO A 428 0.13 -17.67 -1.54
C PRO A 428 -0.74 -18.52 -0.62
N GLN A 429 -0.98 -19.78 -1.00
CA GLN A 429 -1.80 -20.69 -0.19
C GLN A 429 -1.19 -20.94 1.18
N GLN A 430 0.15 -20.96 1.27
CA GLN A 430 0.89 -21.13 2.52
C GLN A 430 0.55 -20.05 3.57
N LEU A 431 0.14 -18.86 3.16
CA LEU A 431 -0.25 -17.80 4.10
C LEU A 431 -1.57 -18.12 4.83
N PHE A 432 -2.52 -18.72 4.11
CA PHE A 432 -3.78 -19.22 4.69
C PHE A 432 -3.53 -20.42 5.59
N ASP A 433 -2.69 -21.35 5.12
CA ASP A 433 -2.38 -22.59 5.83
C ASP A 433 -1.69 -22.30 7.18
N ARG A 434 -0.75 -21.36 7.23
CA ARG A 434 -0.05 -20.95 8.47
C ARG A 434 -0.97 -20.29 9.50
N LEU A 435 -2.05 -19.64 9.06
CA LEU A 435 -3.06 -19.04 9.94
C LEU A 435 -4.19 -20.04 10.28
N GLY A 436 -4.22 -21.22 9.68
CA GLY A 436 -5.28 -22.21 9.88
C GLY A 436 -6.65 -21.77 9.37
N ILE A 437 -6.71 -20.85 8.40
CA ILE A 437 -7.97 -20.32 7.84
C ILE A 437 -8.13 -20.79 6.40
N SER A 438 -9.32 -21.23 5.99
CA SER A 438 -9.59 -21.47 4.57
C SER A 438 -9.76 -20.15 3.80
N ARG A 439 -9.44 -20.16 2.51
CA ARG A 439 -9.62 -19.00 1.63
C ARG A 439 -11.06 -18.47 1.65
N GLU A 440 -12.05 -19.37 1.62
CA GLU A 440 -13.47 -19.04 1.71
C GLU A 440 -13.82 -18.29 3.00
N ARG A 441 -13.36 -18.79 4.16
CA ARG A 441 -13.61 -18.11 5.45
C ARG A 441 -12.94 -16.74 5.53
N ALA A 442 -11.76 -16.61 4.96
CA ALA A 442 -11.07 -15.32 4.88
C ALA A 442 -11.84 -14.35 3.97
N ASP A 443 -12.31 -14.82 2.81
CA ASP A 443 -13.11 -14.02 1.87
C ASP A 443 -14.43 -13.58 2.49
N ASP A 444 -15.11 -14.46 3.25
CA ASP A 444 -16.30 -14.14 4.03
C ASP A 444 -16.04 -13.07 5.09
N ALA A 445 -14.89 -13.14 5.78
CA ALA A 445 -14.51 -12.15 6.77
C ALA A 445 -14.33 -10.76 6.13
N VAL A 446 -13.65 -10.69 4.99
CA VAL A 446 -13.47 -9.44 4.24
C VAL A 446 -14.81 -8.93 3.69
N ALA A 447 -15.64 -9.81 3.12
CA ALA A 447 -16.94 -9.44 2.57
C ALA A 447 -17.86 -8.81 3.63
N LYS A 448 -17.87 -9.34 4.86
CA LYS A 448 -18.62 -8.75 5.98
C LYS A 448 -18.14 -7.34 6.33
N VAL A 449 -16.83 -7.10 6.31
CA VAL A 449 -16.26 -5.76 6.56
C VAL A 449 -16.66 -4.79 5.45
N LEU A 450 -16.59 -5.21 4.19
CA LEU A 450 -16.99 -4.39 3.04
C LEU A 450 -18.49 -4.11 3.01
N ALA A 451 -19.33 -5.03 3.47
CA ALA A 451 -20.76 -4.76 3.64
C ALA A 451 -21.03 -3.62 4.65
N ALA A 452 -20.08 -3.34 5.55
CA ALA A 452 -20.14 -2.27 6.54
C ALA A 452 -19.31 -1.03 6.15
N GLU A 453 -18.90 -0.90 4.89
CA GLU A 453 -17.98 0.14 4.41
C GLU A 453 -18.40 1.56 4.81
N ALA A 454 -19.68 1.91 4.63
CA ALA A 454 -20.20 3.23 4.93
C ALA A 454 -20.03 3.61 6.41
N ALA A 455 -20.28 2.65 7.32
CA ALA A 455 -20.14 2.87 8.75
C ALA A 455 -18.66 2.96 9.17
N LEU A 456 -17.79 2.14 8.59
CA LEU A 456 -16.34 2.19 8.81
C LEU A 456 -15.72 3.49 8.26
N ARG A 457 -16.22 3.99 7.13
CA ARG A 457 -15.79 5.28 6.59
C ARG A 457 -16.15 6.43 7.52
N ALA A 458 -17.35 6.39 8.11
CA ALA A 458 -17.77 7.37 9.12
C ALA A 458 -16.89 7.29 10.38
N LEU A 459 -16.51 6.08 10.82
CA LEU A 459 -15.58 5.87 11.92
C LEU A 459 -14.19 6.46 11.60
N ALA A 460 -13.66 6.20 10.41
CA ALA A 460 -12.35 6.72 9.98
C ALA A 460 -12.31 8.25 9.90
N MET A 461 -13.41 8.91 9.52
CA MET A 461 -13.50 10.37 9.49
C MET A 461 -13.29 11.00 10.87
N GLN A 462 -13.59 10.29 11.95
CA GLN A 462 -13.42 10.81 13.32
C GLN A 462 -11.92 10.88 13.73
N PHE A 463 -11.04 10.16 13.02
CA PHE A 463 -9.60 10.27 13.19
C PHE A 463 -8.98 11.42 12.37
N ASN A 464 -9.73 12.02 11.43
CA ASN A 464 -9.28 13.14 10.61
C ASN A 464 -9.53 14.51 11.26
N SER A 465 -10.30 14.58 12.35
CA SER A 465 -10.69 15.85 12.95
C SER A 465 -9.49 16.55 13.59
N PRO A 466 -9.07 17.74 13.09
CA PRO A 466 -8.12 18.56 13.81
C PRO A 466 -8.81 19.08 15.07
N HIS A 467 -8.19 18.85 16.23
CA HIS A 467 -8.53 19.55 17.47
C HIS A 467 -7.46 20.60 17.74
#